data_AF-A0A1V0BIN0-F1
#
_entry.id   AF-A0A1V0BIN0-F1
#
_cell.length_a   1.000
_cell.length_b   1.000
_cell.length_c   1.000
_cell.angle_alpha   90.00
_cell.angle_beta   90.00
_cell.angle_gamma   90.00
#
_symmetry.space_group_name_H-M   'P 1'
#
loop_
_entity.id
_entity.type
_entity.pdbx_description
1 polymer ?
#
loop_
_entity_poly.entity_id
_entity_poly.type
_entity_poly.pdbx_seq_one_letter_code
_entity_poly.pdbx_strand_id
1 'polypeptide(L)'
;MPTTASRPPAKSAASKAAQPADAKRAAIAKAKATAPHVAARIGSTPKTKFRGNPDLFGRLVEDHDRHRALLAMIGETSGKSPDRKKLFRELTLELKSHAAAEEQALWSSVMRNPANTDDARHAVAEHKAIDDMLADLAARDMASPGWLRRFAALREEYLHHIAEEEQEQFVAAEKHLSAGDLRYMQQVFNRRKKEEKASTQVKKQIKLKD
;
A
#
# COMPACT_ATOMS: atom_id res chain seq x y z
N MET A 1 8.08 -29.57 40.41
CA MET A 1 7.76 -28.83 39.18
C MET A 1 7.48 -27.38 39.57
N PRO A 2 8.36 -26.42 39.29
CA PRO A 2 8.10 -25.02 39.63
C PRO A 2 7.10 -24.44 38.61
N THR A 3 6.03 -23.85 39.13
CA THR A 3 5.02 -23.12 38.36
C THR A 3 5.60 -21.77 37.92
N THR A 4 5.91 -21.63 36.63
CA THR A 4 6.28 -20.34 36.05
C THR A 4 5.03 -19.48 35.90
N ALA A 5 4.85 -18.50 36.80
CA ALA A 5 3.86 -17.45 36.62
C ALA A 5 4.29 -16.56 35.43
N SER A 6 3.55 -16.64 34.33
CA SER A 6 3.73 -15.75 33.19
C SER A 6 3.41 -14.31 33.59
N ARG A 7 4.40 -13.43 33.48
CA ARG A 7 4.26 -11.99 33.71
C ARG A 7 3.34 -11.40 32.64
N PRO A 8 2.36 -10.54 32.98
CA PRO A 8 1.53 -9.88 31.98
C PRO A 8 2.39 -8.97 31.08
N PRO A 9 2.06 -8.85 29.78
CA PRO A 9 2.79 -7.97 28.89
C PRO A 9 2.69 -6.52 29.38
N ALA A 10 3.82 -5.81 29.38
CA ALA A 10 3.87 -4.40 29.74
C ALA A 10 2.92 -3.60 28.83
N LYS A 11 2.09 -2.74 29.42
CA LYS A 11 1.26 -1.79 28.67
C LYS A 11 2.19 -0.85 27.90
N SER A 12 2.36 -1.09 26.60
CA SER A 12 2.96 -0.12 25.69
C SER A 12 2.09 1.14 25.70
N ALA A 13 2.66 2.30 26.04
CA ALA A 13 2.00 3.57 25.84
C ALA A 13 1.59 3.69 24.36
N ALA A 14 0.35 4.14 24.10
CA ALA A 14 -0.09 4.41 22.74
C ALA A 14 0.75 5.56 22.17
N SER A 15 1.31 5.39 20.96
CA SER A 15 2.03 6.49 20.31
C SER A 15 1.04 7.62 19.96
N LYS A 16 1.51 8.86 20.02
CA LYS A 16 0.68 10.05 19.75
C LYS A 16 0.46 10.19 18.23
N ALA A 17 -0.74 10.58 17.83
CA ALA A 17 -1.04 10.90 16.43
C ALA A 17 -0.13 12.02 15.90
N ALA A 18 0.33 11.88 14.66
CA ALA A 18 1.08 12.91 13.95
C ALA A 18 0.12 13.87 13.23
N GLN A 19 0.56 15.10 12.98
CA GLN A 19 -0.22 16.01 12.14
C GLN A 19 -0.33 15.44 10.72
N PRO A 20 -1.53 15.44 10.09
CA PRO A 20 -1.72 14.82 8.77
C PRO A 20 -0.76 15.34 7.69
N ALA A 21 -0.44 16.63 7.71
CA ALA A 21 0.50 17.25 6.79
C ALA A 21 1.95 16.76 6.98
N ASP A 22 2.36 16.53 8.22
CA ASP A 22 3.69 16.01 8.56
C ASP A 22 3.83 14.54 8.17
N ALA A 23 2.81 13.72 8.45
CA ALA A 23 2.76 12.32 8.07
C ALA A 23 2.86 12.15 6.55
N LYS A 24 2.07 12.93 5.78
CA LYS A 24 2.11 12.94 4.31
C LYS A 24 3.49 13.36 3.79
N ARG A 25 4.08 14.43 4.35
CA ARG A 25 5.43 14.88 3.97
C ARG A 25 6.48 13.79 4.21
N ALA A 26 6.41 13.08 5.33
CA ALA A 26 7.32 11.98 5.64
C ALA A 26 7.18 10.81 4.65
N ALA A 27 5.94 10.43 4.30
CA ALA A 27 5.68 9.40 3.30
C ALA A 27 6.25 9.77 1.91
N ILE A 28 6.05 11.03 1.48
CA ILE A 28 6.62 11.55 0.22
C ILE A 28 8.16 11.54 0.27
N ALA A 29 8.76 11.90 1.41
CA ALA A 29 10.20 11.86 1.57
C ALA A 29 10.77 10.44 1.40
N LYS A 30 10.07 9.41 1.91
CA LYS A 30 10.45 8.00 1.69
C LYS A 30 10.42 7.58 0.23
N ALA A 31 9.45 8.06 -0.55
CA ALA A 31 9.44 7.83 -2.00
C ALA A 31 10.63 8.54 -2.67
N LYS A 32 10.85 9.82 -2.34
CA LYS A 32 11.97 10.63 -2.87
C LYS A 32 13.34 10.04 -2.60
N ALA A 33 13.53 9.32 -1.49
CA ALA A 33 14.80 8.62 -1.22
C ALA A 33 15.21 7.64 -2.34
N THR A 34 14.25 7.15 -3.14
CA THR A 34 14.50 6.25 -4.29
C THR A 34 15.15 6.98 -5.48
N ALA A 35 14.73 8.22 -5.74
CA ALA A 35 15.23 9.05 -6.83
C ALA A 35 15.08 10.54 -6.44
N PRO A 36 16.04 11.10 -5.66
CA PRO A 36 15.88 12.42 -5.01
C PRO A 36 15.65 13.59 -5.97
N HIS A 37 16.15 13.48 -7.19
CA HIS A 37 16.07 14.52 -8.22
C HIS A 37 14.74 14.51 -9.00
N VAL A 38 13.95 13.45 -8.89
CA VAL A 38 12.67 13.34 -9.61
C VAL A 38 11.57 14.03 -8.79
N ALA A 39 10.79 14.89 -9.44
CA ALA A 39 9.70 15.59 -8.79
C ALA A 39 8.55 14.63 -8.42
N ALA A 40 7.93 14.83 -7.26
CA ALA A 40 6.77 14.06 -6.82
C ALA A 40 5.49 14.91 -6.93
N ARG A 41 5.03 15.15 -8.18
CA ARG A 41 3.85 15.99 -8.45
C ARG A 41 2.55 15.18 -8.31
N ILE A 42 2.15 14.95 -7.05
CA ILE A 42 0.99 14.12 -6.71
C ILE A 42 -0.34 14.80 -7.06
N GLY A 43 -0.41 16.13 -7.00
CA GLY A 43 -1.67 16.88 -7.09
C GLY A 43 -2.45 16.82 -5.78
N SER A 44 -3.79 16.92 -5.86
CA SER A 44 -4.68 16.72 -4.71
C SER A 44 -4.76 15.24 -4.35
N THR A 45 -4.99 14.94 -3.07
CA THR A 45 -5.23 13.57 -2.58
C THR A 45 -6.60 13.51 -1.93
N PRO A 46 -7.27 12.34 -1.93
CA PRO A 46 -8.55 12.15 -1.26
C PRO A 46 -8.52 12.60 0.20
N LYS A 47 -9.67 13.09 0.69
CA LYS A 47 -9.85 13.43 2.10
C LYS A 47 -10.02 12.13 2.87
N THR A 48 -9.21 11.93 3.89
CA THR A 48 -9.34 10.80 4.83
C THR A 48 -9.00 11.26 6.25
N LYS A 49 -9.70 10.69 7.23
CA LYS A 49 -9.49 10.95 8.66
C LYS A 49 -8.37 10.12 9.27
N PHE A 50 -7.88 9.10 8.56
CA PHE A 50 -6.91 8.14 9.10
C PHE A 50 -5.47 8.65 9.02
N ARG A 51 -5.20 9.63 8.16
CA ARG A 51 -3.84 10.13 7.92
C ARG A 51 -3.19 10.66 9.20
N GLY A 52 -2.06 10.07 9.59
CA GLY A 52 -1.32 10.44 10.80
C GLY A 52 -1.78 9.70 12.07
N ASN A 53 -2.81 8.87 11.98
CA ASN A 53 -3.22 8.03 13.11
C ASN A 53 -2.13 7.01 13.47
N PRO A 54 -1.95 6.71 14.76
CA PRO A 54 -0.95 5.76 15.24
C PRO A 54 -1.36 4.28 15.08
N ASP A 55 -2.44 4.00 14.36
CA ASP A 55 -3.07 2.68 14.23
C ASP A 55 -2.87 2.05 12.83
N LEU A 56 -3.56 0.95 12.55
CA LEU A 56 -3.48 0.26 11.28
C LEU A 56 -3.86 1.15 10.09
N PHE A 57 -4.99 1.86 10.16
CA PHE A 57 -5.45 2.66 9.02
C PHE A 57 -4.50 3.83 8.75
N GLY A 58 -4.00 4.50 9.80
CA GLY A 58 -2.98 5.53 9.60
C GLY A 58 -1.70 4.99 8.97
N ARG A 59 -1.31 3.77 9.34
CA ARG A 59 -0.16 3.07 8.74
C ARG A 59 -0.41 2.71 7.27
N LEU A 60 -1.61 2.27 6.89
CA LEU A 60 -1.98 1.97 5.50
C LEU A 60 -1.97 3.25 4.65
N VAL A 61 -2.58 4.34 5.15
CA VAL A 61 -2.56 5.64 4.47
C VAL A 61 -1.16 6.22 4.29
N GLU A 62 -0.24 5.95 5.23
CA GLU A 62 1.17 6.31 5.08
C GLU A 62 1.81 5.62 3.86
N ASP A 63 1.52 4.33 3.65
CA ASP A 63 1.94 3.62 2.44
C ASP A 63 1.27 4.22 1.20
N HIS A 64 -0.03 4.50 1.24
CA HIS A 64 -0.76 5.08 0.11
C HIS A 64 -0.17 6.43 -0.33
N ASP A 65 0.16 7.31 0.60
CA ASP A 65 0.80 8.59 0.30
C ASP A 65 2.20 8.39 -0.33
N ARG A 66 2.94 7.37 0.10
CA ARG A 66 4.22 6.97 -0.52
C ARG A 66 4.01 6.42 -1.93
N HIS A 67 3.00 5.59 -2.14
CA HIS A 67 2.69 4.98 -3.44
C HIS A 67 2.25 6.04 -4.46
N ARG A 68 1.39 6.99 -4.03
CA ARG A 68 1.03 8.18 -4.82
C ARG A 68 2.26 8.95 -5.29
N ALA A 69 3.23 9.14 -4.40
CA ALA A 69 4.49 9.80 -4.73
C ALA A 69 5.31 9.00 -5.76
N LEU A 70 5.47 7.68 -5.58
CA LEU A 70 6.17 6.81 -6.52
C LEU A 70 5.52 6.84 -7.91
N LEU A 71 4.19 6.73 -7.99
CA LEU A 71 3.43 6.82 -9.24
C LEU A 71 3.62 8.16 -9.94
N ALA A 72 3.53 9.26 -9.20
CA ALA A 72 3.77 10.59 -9.74
C ALA A 72 5.21 10.72 -10.27
N MET A 73 6.20 10.28 -9.51
CA MET A 73 7.61 10.32 -9.89
C MET A 73 7.91 9.51 -11.15
N ILE A 74 7.30 8.32 -11.32
CA ILE A 74 7.47 7.54 -12.56
C ILE A 74 6.93 8.32 -13.76
N GLY A 75 5.80 9.02 -13.61
CA GLY A 75 5.23 9.88 -14.64
C GLY A 75 6.12 11.04 -15.08
N GLU A 76 7.06 11.47 -14.22
CA GLU A 76 8.03 12.53 -14.52
C GLU A 76 9.28 12.03 -15.27
N THR A 77 9.43 10.71 -15.42
CA THR A 77 10.57 10.13 -16.13
C THR A 77 10.28 9.97 -17.62
N SER A 78 11.32 9.77 -18.43
CA SER A 78 11.21 9.50 -19.88
C SER A 78 11.99 8.26 -20.30
N GLY A 79 11.52 7.59 -21.37
CA GLY A 79 12.19 6.43 -21.96
C GLY A 79 12.44 5.29 -20.97
N LYS A 80 13.61 4.67 -21.04
CA LYS A 80 14.02 3.60 -20.11
C LYS A 80 15.08 4.08 -19.13
N SER A 81 14.91 5.31 -18.62
CA SER A 81 15.91 5.97 -17.76
C SER A 81 16.24 5.12 -16.51
N PRO A 82 17.45 5.26 -15.94
CA PRO A 82 17.81 4.59 -14.69
C PRO A 82 16.81 4.85 -13.56
N ASP A 83 16.31 6.08 -13.44
CA ASP A 83 15.33 6.46 -12.42
C ASP A 83 13.98 5.79 -12.64
N ARG A 84 13.48 5.68 -13.89
CA ARG A 84 12.24 4.95 -14.19
C ARG A 84 12.34 3.50 -13.73
N LYS A 85 13.47 2.83 -14.00
CA LYS A 85 13.69 1.44 -13.59
C LYS A 85 13.71 1.30 -12.06
N LYS A 86 14.42 2.18 -11.36
CA LYS A 86 14.50 2.18 -9.89
C LYS A 86 13.13 2.41 -9.26
N LEU A 87 12.42 3.44 -9.71
CA LEU A 87 11.10 3.81 -9.21
C LEU A 87 10.06 2.73 -9.49
N PHE A 88 10.03 2.17 -10.71
CA PHE A 88 9.11 1.07 -11.04
C PHE A 88 9.39 -0.18 -10.21
N ARG A 89 10.67 -0.51 -9.99
CA ARG A 89 11.05 -1.61 -9.10
C ARG A 89 10.53 -1.36 -7.68
N GLU A 90 10.80 -0.18 -7.12
CA GLU A 90 10.35 0.16 -5.77
C GLU A 90 8.83 0.15 -5.65
N LEU A 91 8.11 0.74 -6.61
CA LEU A 91 6.65 0.69 -6.67
C LEU A 91 6.15 -0.76 -6.67
N THR A 92 6.72 -1.62 -7.51
CA THR A 92 6.31 -3.03 -7.59
C THR A 92 6.50 -3.75 -6.26
N LEU A 93 7.64 -3.53 -5.59
CA LEU A 93 7.91 -4.15 -4.28
C LEU A 93 6.95 -3.61 -3.22
N GLU A 94 6.70 -2.30 -3.20
CA GLU A 94 5.81 -1.66 -2.24
C GLU A 94 4.35 -2.12 -2.41
N LEU A 95 3.79 -2.07 -3.63
CA LEU A 95 2.40 -2.46 -3.88
C LEU A 95 2.14 -3.94 -3.56
N LYS A 96 2.99 -4.85 -4.04
CA LYS A 96 2.82 -6.30 -3.78
C LYS A 96 2.92 -6.64 -2.30
N SER A 97 3.93 -6.09 -1.61
CA SER A 97 4.12 -6.37 -0.18
C SER A 97 3.05 -5.72 0.69
N HIS A 98 2.54 -4.56 0.29
CA HIS A 98 1.44 -3.87 0.94
C HIS A 98 0.16 -4.70 0.83
N ALA A 99 -0.29 -5.02 -0.39
CA ALA A 99 -1.50 -5.80 -0.65
C ALA A 99 -1.48 -7.15 0.10
N ALA A 100 -0.38 -7.91 -0.01
CA ALA A 100 -0.25 -9.20 0.66
C ALA A 100 -0.28 -9.09 2.20
N ALA A 101 0.30 -8.02 2.77
CA ALA A 101 0.28 -7.79 4.20
C ALA A 101 -1.08 -7.32 4.70
N GLU A 102 -1.77 -6.50 3.91
CA GLU A 102 -3.11 -6.02 4.20
C GLU A 102 -4.16 -7.14 4.15
N GLU A 103 -4.11 -8.00 3.14
CA GLU A 103 -4.95 -9.19 3.04
C GLU A 103 -4.87 -10.05 4.31
N GLN A 104 -3.66 -10.22 4.84
CA GLN A 104 -3.42 -11.04 6.01
C GLN A 104 -3.77 -10.33 7.33
N ALA A 105 -3.51 -9.02 7.43
CA ALA A 105 -3.71 -8.26 8.65
C ALA A 105 -5.15 -7.75 8.81
N LEU A 106 -5.73 -7.17 7.76
CA LEU A 106 -7.01 -6.49 7.76
C LEU A 106 -8.10 -7.38 7.17
N TRP A 107 -8.00 -7.69 5.87
CA TRP A 107 -9.12 -8.28 5.12
C TRP A 107 -9.48 -9.68 5.60
N SER A 108 -8.51 -10.48 6.03
CA SER A 108 -8.76 -11.78 6.68
C SER A 108 -9.69 -11.70 7.90
N SER A 109 -9.68 -10.55 8.60
CA SER A 109 -10.51 -10.31 9.77
C SER A 109 -11.82 -9.63 9.44
N VAL A 110 -11.80 -8.63 8.57
CA VAL A 110 -13.01 -7.92 8.11
C VAL A 110 -13.95 -8.87 7.37
N MET A 111 -13.41 -9.80 6.58
CA MET A 111 -14.17 -10.79 5.81
C MET A 111 -14.98 -11.76 6.69
N ARG A 112 -14.68 -11.88 7.99
CA ARG A 112 -15.49 -12.69 8.91
C ARG A 112 -16.83 -12.02 9.28
N ASN A 113 -16.97 -10.72 9.05
CA ASN A 113 -18.23 -10.01 9.26
C ASN A 113 -19.05 -10.05 7.97
N PRO A 114 -20.26 -10.65 7.97
CA PRO A 114 -21.13 -10.69 6.79
C PRO A 114 -21.42 -9.31 6.19
N ALA A 115 -21.49 -8.26 7.02
CA ALA A 115 -21.77 -6.90 6.57
C ALA A 115 -20.64 -6.26 5.73
N ASN A 116 -19.41 -6.76 5.87
CA ASN A 116 -18.22 -6.22 5.19
C ASN A 116 -17.55 -7.26 4.27
N THR A 117 -18.21 -8.40 4.04
CA THR A 117 -17.61 -9.51 3.28
C THR A 117 -17.38 -9.14 1.83
N ASP A 118 -18.33 -8.42 1.22
CA ASP A 118 -18.24 -8.04 -0.19
C ASP A 118 -17.16 -6.98 -0.41
N ASP A 119 -17.07 -5.96 0.46
CA ASP A 119 -15.99 -4.97 0.44
C ASP A 119 -14.60 -5.64 0.55
N ALA A 120 -14.44 -6.56 1.51
CA ALA A 120 -13.17 -7.28 1.67
C ALA A 120 -12.83 -8.12 0.44
N ARG A 121 -13.81 -8.80 -0.18
CA ARG A 121 -13.58 -9.56 -1.43
C ARG A 121 -13.24 -8.66 -2.59
N HIS A 122 -13.88 -7.50 -2.67
CA HIS A 122 -13.62 -6.51 -3.71
C HIS A 122 -12.17 -6.01 -3.63
N ALA A 123 -11.71 -5.55 -2.45
CA ALA A 123 -10.34 -5.10 -2.24
C ALA A 123 -9.30 -6.17 -2.63
N VAL A 124 -9.49 -7.44 -2.20
CA VAL A 124 -8.60 -8.55 -2.58
C VAL A 124 -8.62 -8.83 -4.10
N ALA A 125 -9.76 -8.68 -4.75
CA ALA A 125 -9.86 -8.85 -6.20
C ALA A 125 -9.11 -7.75 -6.96
N GLU A 126 -9.23 -6.49 -6.51
CA GLU A 126 -8.48 -5.36 -7.06
C GLU A 126 -6.97 -5.53 -6.88
N HIS A 127 -6.51 -6.00 -5.73
CA HIS A 127 -5.10 -6.34 -5.50
C HIS A 127 -4.55 -7.28 -6.57
N LYS A 128 -5.32 -8.32 -6.93
CA LYS A 128 -4.93 -9.28 -7.96
C LYS A 128 -4.91 -8.64 -9.35
N ALA A 129 -5.84 -7.73 -9.65
CA ALA A 129 -5.85 -6.99 -10.91
C ALA A 129 -4.62 -6.08 -11.03
N ILE A 130 -4.30 -5.34 -9.97
CA ILE A 130 -3.10 -4.49 -9.87
C ILE A 130 -1.82 -5.32 -10.03
N ASP A 131 -1.75 -6.50 -9.42
CA ASP A 131 -0.60 -7.40 -9.56
C ASP A 131 -0.39 -7.85 -11.02
N ASP A 132 -1.47 -8.18 -11.72
CA ASP A 132 -1.43 -8.55 -13.14
C ASP A 132 -0.96 -7.39 -14.01
N MET A 133 -1.40 -6.16 -13.72
CA MET A 133 -0.97 -4.96 -14.44
C MET A 133 0.52 -4.66 -14.23
N LEU A 134 1.03 -4.85 -13.01
CA LEU A 134 2.46 -4.73 -12.70
C LEU A 134 3.28 -5.78 -13.46
N ALA A 135 2.81 -7.02 -13.53
CA ALA A 135 3.49 -8.09 -14.25
C ALA A 135 3.52 -7.86 -15.77
N ASP A 136 2.43 -7.34 -16.34
CA ASP A 136 2.35 -6.94 -17.74
C ASP A 136 3.31 -5.78 -18.07
N LEU A 137 3.37 -4.76 -17.21
CA LEU A 137 4.34 -3.65 -17.36
C LEU A 137 5.79 -4.13 -17.26
N ALA A 138 6.08 -5.07 -16.36
CA ALA A 138 7.42 -5.63 -16.18
C ALA A 138 7.90 -6.44 -17.40
N ALA A 139 6.98 -7.03 -18.16
CA ALA A 139 7.29 -7.80 -19.36
C ALA A 139 7.51 -6.94 -20.61
N ARG A 140 7.26 -5.62 -20.54
CA ARG A 140 7.27 -4.71 -21.68
C ARG A 140 8.47 -3.77 -21.68
N ASP A 141 8.80 -3.24 -22.84
CA ASP A 141 9.86 -2.24 -22.94
C ASP A 141 9.38 -0.87 -22.44
N MET A 142 10.00 -0.37 -21.36
CA MET A 142 9.59 0.89 -20.72
C MET A 142 9.80 2.12 -21.61
N ALA A 143 10.61 2.04 -22.67
CA ALA A 143 10.75 3.14 -23.62
C ALA A 143 9.57 3.22 -24.61
N SER A 144 8.76 2.17 -24.73
CA SER A 144 7.69 2.13 -25.71
C SER A 144 6.50 3.03 -25.32
N PRO A 145 5.83 3.66 -26.30
CA PRO A 145 4.56 4.36 -26.05
C PRO A 145 3.48 3.45 -25.44
N GLY A 146 3.49 2.17 -25.81
CA GLY A 146 2.57 1.18 -25.25
C GLY A 146 2.75 0.96 -23.75
N TRP A 147 3.98 1.04 -23.24
CA TRP A 147 4.25 0.96 -21.80
C TRP A 147 3.68 2.16 -21.05
N LEU A 148 3.83 3.38 -21.59
CA LEU A 148 3.28 4.59 -20.98
C LEU A 148 1.76 4.54 -20.82
N ARG A 149 1.04 4.06 -21.86
CA ARG A 149 -0.42 3.89 -21.79
C ARG A 149 -0.84 2.91 -20.70
N ARG A 150 -0.12 1.79 -20.58
CA ARG A 150 -0.40 0.76 -19.55
C ARG A 150 -0.05 1.25 -18.14
N PHE A 151 1.01 2.05 -18.02
CA PHE A 151 1.38 2.67 -16.76
C PHE A 151 0.34 3.69 -16.32
N ALA A 152 -0.20 4.49 -17.26
CA ALA A 152 -1.30 5.40 -16.99
C ALA A 152 -2.55 4.65 -16.47
N ALA A 153 -2.91 3.53 -17.12
CA ALA A 153 -4.02 2.68 -16.66
C ALA A 153 -3.76 2.09 -15.26
N LEU A 154 -2.57 1.55 -14.99
CA LEU A 154 -2.21 1.07 -13.64
C LEU A 154 -2.32 2.19 -12.61
N ARG A 155 -1.83 3.39 -12.95
CA ARG A 155 -1.90 4.54 -12.05
C ARG A 155 -3.34 4.92 -11.75
N GLU A 156 -4.20 4.95 -12.75
CA GLU A 156 -5.63 5.27 -12.57
C GLU A 156 -6.31 4.24 -11.67
N GLU A 157 -6.19 2.96 -12.01
CA GLU A 157 -6.75 1.83 -11.24
C GLU A 157 -6.28 1.86 -9.78
N TYR A 158 -4.97 1.97 -9.57
CA TYR A 158 -4.40 1.95 -8.23
C TYR A 158 -4.84 3.16 -7.39
N LEU A 159 -4.94 4.35 -8.00
CA LEU A 159 -5.38 5.55 -7.30
C LEU A 159 -6.86 5.51 -6.95
N HIS A 160 -7.68 4.86 -7.78
CA HIS A 160 -9.10 4.62 -7.51
C HIS A 160 -9.26 3.67 -6.32
N HIS A 161 -8.63 2.50 -6.39
CA HIS A 161 -8.61 1.49 -5.33
C HIS A 161 -8.26 2.08 -3.95
N ILE A 162 -7.11 2.74 -3.80
CA ILE A 162 -6.72 3.32 -2.49
C ILE A 162 -7.60 4.51 -2.05
N ALA A 163 -8.36 5.12 -2.97
CA ALA A 163 -9.32 6.16 -2.61
C ALA A 163 -10.60 5.54 -2.03
N GLU A 164 -11.11 4.46 -2.63
CA GLU A 164 -12.25 3.71 -2.10
C GLU A 164 -11.93 3.13 -0.72
N GLU A 165 -10.75 2.56 -0.55
CA GLU A 165 -10.28 2.09 0.75
C GLU A 165 -10.28 3.20 1.80
N GLU A 166 -9.63 4.32 1.49
CA GLU A 166 -9.45 5.44 2.43
C GLU A 166 -10.73 6.14 2.84
N GLN A 167 -11.74 6.17 1.96
CA GLN A 167 -12.94 6.97 2.11
C GLN A 167 -14.18 6.15 2.49
N GLU A 168 -14.21 4.88 2.12
CA GLU A 168 -15.39 4.02 2.27
C GLU A 168 -15.06 2.78 3.08
N GLN A 169 -14.18 1.92 2.58
CA GLN A 169 -13.99 0.58 3.14
C GLN A 169 -13.32 0.63 4.53
N PHE A 170 -12.31 1.48 4.73
CA PHE A 170 -11.71 1.66 6.06
C PHE A 170 -12.71 2.26 7.05
N VAL A 171 -13.58 3.16 6.60
CA VAL A 171 -14.64 3.75 7.44
C VAL A 171 -15.68 2.71 7.83
N ALA A 172 -16.04 1.80 6.93
CA ALA A 172 -16.92 0.68 7.22
C ALA A 172 -16.26 -0.33 8.19
N ALA A 173 -15.01 -0.72 7.91
CA ALA A 173 -14.26 -1.67 8.74
C ALA A 173 -14.03 -1.16 10.17
N GLU A 174 -13.67 0.12 10.34
CA GLU A 174 -13.40 0.73 11.65
C GLU A 174 -14.58 0.58 12.63
N LYS A 175 -15.83 0.60 12.14
CA LYS A 175 -17.04 0.47 12.98
C LYS A 175 -17.11 -0.85 13.76
N HIS A 176 -16.35 -1.85 13.32
CA HIS A 176 -16.36 -3.21 13.87
C HIS A 176 -15.03 -3.62 14.50
N LEU A 177 -14.06 -2.71 14.58
CA LEU A 177 -12.72 -2.98 15.09
C LEU A 177 -12.47 -2.14 16.34
N SER A 178 -12.07 -2.81 17.43
CA SER A 178 -11.64 -2.10 18.62
C SER A 178 -10.26 -1.46 18.41
N ALA A 179 -9.91 -0.49 19.26
CA ALA A 179 -8.55 0.05 19.28
C ALA A 179 -7.49 -1.03 19.57
N GLY A 180 -7.85 -2.11 20.27
CA GLY A 180 -6.98 -3.27 20.49
C GLY A 180 -6.70 -4.04 19.19
N ASP A 181 -7.76 -4.28 18.41
CA ASP A 181 -7.66 -4.95 17.11
C ASP A 181 -6.78 -4.15 16.16
N LEU A 182 -7.01 -2.84 16.03
CA LEU A 182 -6.23 -1.98 15.14
C LEU A 182 -4.74 -1.97 15.49
N ARG A 183 -4.38 -1.97 16.78
CA ARG A 183 -2.98 -2.07 17.21
C ARG A 183 -2.37 -3.44 16.87
N TYR A 184 -3.10 -4.52 17.12
CA TYR A 184 -2.63 -5.87 16.80
C TYR A 184 -2.44 -6.05 15.29
N MET A 185 -3.43 -5.64 14.49
CA MET A 185 -3.37 -5.70 13.04
C MET A 185 -2.23 -4.85 12.48
N GLN A 186 -1.95 -3.67 13.05
CA GLN A 186 -0.79 -2.87 12.64
C GLN A 186 0.53 -3.62 12.86
N GLN A 187 0.68 -4.34 13.99
CA GLN A 187 1.87 -5.16 14.24
C GLN A 187 2.00 -6.30 13.24
N VAL A 188 0.87 -6.98 12.93
CA VAL A 188 0.82 -8.03 11.91
C VAL A 188 1.20 -7.46 10.55
N PHE A 189 0.59 -6.36 10.13
CA PHE A 189 0.86 -5.68 8.87
C PHE A 189 2.35 -5.32 8.73
N ASN A 190 2.94 -4.68 9.74
CA ASN A 190 4.35 -4.30 9.69
C ASN A 190 5.30 -5.49 9.58
N ARG A 191 5.03 -6.58 10.32
CA ARG A 191 5.81 -7.83 10.22
C ARG A 191 5.67 -8.44 8.83
N ARG A 192 4.43 -8.64 8.37
CA ARG A 192 4.14 -9.28 7.09
C ARG A 192 4.66 -8.47 5.93
N LYS A 193 4.42 -7.15 5.88
CA LYS A 193 4.96 -6.30 4.80
C LYS A 193 6.48 -6.40 4.70
N LYS A 194 7.19 -6.43 5.83
CA LYS A 194 8.65 -6.62 5.82
C LYS A 194 9.06 -7.96 5.20
N GLU A 195 8.42 -9.04 5.60
CA GLU A 195 8.68 -10.40 5.10
C GLU A 195 8.33 -10.52 3.60
N GLU A 196 7.13 -10.06 3.22
CA GLU A 196 6.65 -10.06 1.83
C GLU A 196 7.55 -9.20 0.95
N LYS A 197 7.97 -8.01 1.41
CA LYS A 197 8.87 -7.16 0.61
C LYS A 197 10.24 -7.81 0.41
N ALA A 198 10.75 -8.55 1.39
CA ALA A 198 12.02 -9.25 1.28
C ALA A 198 11.97 -10.43 0.29
N SER A 199 10.82 -11.09 0.16
CA SER A 199 10.61 -12.21 -0.77
C SER A 199 10.08 -11.79 -2.15
N THR A 200 9.52 -10.58 -2.27
CA THR A 200 8.91 -10.09 -3.51
C THR A 200 9.95 -9.88 -4.62
N GLN A 201 9.55 -10.26 -5.84
CA GLN A 201 10.32 -10.04 -7.05
C GLN A 201 9.47 -9.39 -8.14
N VAL A 202 10.12 -8.65 -9.03
CA VAL A 202 9.50 -8.14 -10.25
C VAL A 202 9.33 -9.31 -11.21
N LYS A 203 8.15 -9.92 -11.20
CA LYS A 203 7.79 -11.01 -12.12
C LYS A 203 7.36 -10.44 -13.46
N LYS A 204 7.79 -11.07 -14.55
CA LYS A 204 7.35 -10.74 -15.91
C LYS A 204 6.30 -11.75 -16.33
N GLN A 205 5.11 -11.29 -16.68
CA GLN A 205 4.08 -12.14 -17.24
C GLN A 205 3.41 -11.40 -18.40
N ILE A 206 3.32 -12.07 -19.55
CA ILE A 206 2.58 -11.55 -20.69
C ILE A 206 1.22 -12.24 -20.67
N LYS A 207 0.15 -11.50 -20.40
CA LYS A 207 -1.17 -11.96 -20.84
C LYS A 207 -1.24 -11.72 -22.34
N LEU A 208 -1.00 -12.77 -23.11
CA LEU A 208 -1.42 -12.81 -24.51
C LEU A 208 -2.95 -12.80 -24.47
N LYS A 209 -3.57 -11.76 -25.02
CA LYS A 209 -4.96 -11.86 -25.46
C LYS A 209 -4.87 -12.37 -26.89
N ASP A 210 -5.42 -13.56 -27.12
CA ASP A 210 -5.83 -13.99 -28.47
C ASP A 210 -6.90 -13.04 -29.02
#